data_AF-A0A1I6ISG4-F1
#
_entry.id   AF-A0A1I6ISG4-F1
#
_cell.length_a   1.000
_cell.length_b   1.000
_cell.length_c   1.000
_cell.angle_alpha   90.00
_cell.angle_beta   90.00
_cell.angle_gamma   90.00
#
_symmetry.space_group_name_H-M   'P 1'
#
loop_
_entity.id
_entity.type
_entity.pdbx_description
1 polymer ?
#
loop_
_entity_poly.entity_id
_entity_poly.type
_entity_poly.pdbx_seq_one_letter_code
_entity_poly.pdbx_strand_id
1 'polypeptide(L)'
;MATDEATSTREEYDVVVVGGGPAGCSAAVFAARYGFDTVVFDRGRSSIRRCGYLENYLGFPGGIDIDAFYSLMHDHVDAAGGTVVAELVESVARDEDEGDFTVETQDGTVVRTPRVVAATKYDVGYLAGLDEEMLEPDGHGGTELDPSYPDAEGATPLEGLYVAGPLSGVDDQAIVAAGHGARVGGRLVADARRDDGYWDAVATYYDWVRRDASLTDEWRGRDPWRDHFDAHLSPDGDEYDPAHVERVREAYIDERMAKYATESEIARRTEAGTDRLVASLGADRLLDAIDDDRIRAYLDD
;
A
#
# COMPACT_ATOMS: atom_id res chain seq x y z
N MET A 1 2.61 26.20 18.43
CA MET A 1 1.15 25.96 18.50
C MET A 1 0.76 25.51 17.10
N ALA A 2 0.98 24.22 16.81
CA ALA A 2 0.65 23.65 15.52
C ALA A 2 -0.87 23.47 15.48
N THR A 3 -1.50 24.02 14.46
CA THR A 3 -2.91 23.84 14.17
C THR A 3 -3.14 22.38 13.82
N ASP A 4 -3.96 21.73 14.65
CA ASP A 4 -4.63 20.47 14.43
C ASP A 4 -5.60 20.66 13.25
N GLU A 5 -5.09 20.57 12.02
CA GLU A 5 -5.96 20.29 10.87
C GLU A 5 -6.35 18.82 11.02
N ALA A 6 -7.48 18.58 11.67
CA ALA A 6 -8.13 17.28 11.64
C ALA A 6 -8.24 16.85 10.18
N THR A 7 -7.48 15.83 9.80
CA THR A 7 -7.56 15.20 8.48
C THR A 7 -8.99 14.74 8.27
N SER A 8 -9.77 15.49 7.46
CA SER A 8 -11.17 15.19 7.21
C SER A 8 -11.28 13.84 6.52
N THR A 9 -11.93 12.89 7.19
CA THR A 9 -12.35 11.61 6.61
C THR A 9 -13.41 11.86 5.54
N ARG A 10 -13.31 11.14 4.40
CA ARG A 10 -14.36 11.09 3.38
C ARG A 10 -15.39 10.03 3.76
N GLU A 11 -16.59 10.14 3.20
CA GLU A 11 -17.65 9.14 3.40
C GLU A 11 -17.38 7.84 2.61
N GLU A 12 -16.56 7.90 1.55
CA GLU A 12 -16.26 6.78 0.66
C GLU A 12 -14.76 6.74 0.30
N TYR A 13 -14.22 5.53 0.20
CA TYR A 13 -12.86 5.25 -0.27
C TYR A 13 -12.85 3.98 -1.12
N ASP A 14 -11.94 3.89 -2.09
CA ASP A 14 -11.72 2.67 -2.86
C ASP A 14 -11.14 1.54 -1.99
N VAL A 15 -10.31 1.90 -1.00
CA VAL A 15 -9.64 0.95 -0.10
C VAL A 15 -9.57 1.50 1.32
N VAL A 16 -10.03 0.70 2.29
CA VAL A 16 -9.79 0.94 3.72
C VAL A 16 -8.79 -0.08 4.28
N VAL A 17 -7.75 0.40 4.94
CA VAL A 17 -6.77 -0.43 5.63
C VAL A 17 -6.93 -0.26 7.14
N VAL A 18 -7.15 -1.36 7.86
CA VAL A 18 -7.28 -1.37 9.31
C VAL A 18 -5.96 -1.79 9.95
N GLY A 19 -5.23 -0.82 10.51
CA GLY A 19 -3.93 -1.01 11.16
C GLY A 19 -2.78 -0.38 10.37
N GLY A 20 -2.23 0.72 10.89
CA GLY A 20 -1.09 1.44 10.30
C GLY A 20 0.25 0.91 10.77
N GLY A 21 0.43 -0.41 10.76
CA GLY A 21 1.74 -1.07 10.95
C GLY A 21 2.50 -1.28 9.63
N PRO A 22 3.66 -1.97 9.65
CA PRO A 22 4.46 -2.19 8.45
C PRO A 22 3.68 -2.87 7.31
N ALA A 23 2.83 -3.85 7.62
CA ALA A 23 2.01 -4.54 6.63
C ALA A 23 0.93 -3.62 6.01
N GLY A 24 0.13 -2.96 6.86
CA GLY A 24 -0.95 -2.08 6.41
C GLY A 24 -0.43 -0.88 5.61
N CYS A 25 0.61 -0.20 6.10
CA CYS A 25 1.22 0.91 5.36
C CYS A 25 1.79 0.46 4.00
N SER A 26 2.43 -0.71 3.94
CA SER A 26 2.93 -1.25 2.68
C SER A 26 1.81 -1.56 1.68
N ALA A 27 0.72 -2.20 2.14
CA ALA A 27 -0.46 -2.43 1.29
C ALA A 27 -1.08 -1.11 0.80
N ALA A 28 -1.21 -0.13 1.69
CA ALA A 28 -1.77 1.19 1.39
C ALA A 28 -0.93 1.95 0.35
N VAL A 29 0.41 1.88 0.43
CA VAL A 29 1.29 2.50 -0.58
C VAL A 29 1.02 1.91 -1.96
N PHE A 30 0.87 0.59 -2.08
CA PHE A 30 0.58 -0.03 -3.38
C PHE A 30 -0.79 0.38 -3.93
N ALA A 31 -1.82 0.40 -3.09
CA ALA A 31 -3.16 0.85 -3.48
C ALA A 31 -3.17 2.33 -3.90
N ALA A 32 -2.60 3.22 -3.08
CA ALA A 32 -2.56 4.66 -3.38
C ALA A 32 -1.73 4.97 -4.63
N ARG A 33 -0.60 4.27 -4.85
CA ARG A 33 0.22 4.45 -6.06
C ARG A 33 -0.44 3.94 -7.33
N TYR A 34 -1.39 3.01 -7.20
CA TYR A 34 -2.26 2.62 -8.31
C TYR A 34 -3.28 3.70 -8.68
N GLY A 35 -3.59 4.60 -7.73
CA GLY A 35 -4.53 5.69 -7.90
C GLY A 35 -5.82 5.53 -7.10
N PHE A 36 -5.90 4.53 -6.21
CA PHE A 36 -7.06 4.36 -5.33
C PHE A 36 -7.08 5.41 -4.22
N ASP A 37 -8.26 5.98 -3.98
CA ASP A 37 -8.55 6.72 -2.76
C ASP A 37 -8.43 5.76 -1.56
N THR A 38 -7.30 5.84 -0.85
CA THR A 38 -6.91 4.88 0.18
C THR A 38 -6.82 5.55 1.54
N VAL A 39 -7.48 4.97 2.56
CA VAL A 39 -7.36 5.40 3.95
C VAL A 39 -6.81 4.29 4.85
N VAL A 40 -5.92 4.66 5.76
CA VAL A 40 -5.39 3.79 6.82
C VAL A 40 -5.89 4.29 8.16
N PHE A 41 -6.65 3.47 8.87
CA PHE A 41 -7.04 3.75 10.25
C PHE A 41 -6.02 3.13 11.21
N ASP A 42 -5.40 3.98 12.03
CA ASP A 42 -4.37 3.57 12.99
C ASP A 42 -4.42 4.34 14.31
N ARG A 43 -4.85 3.66 15.38
CA ARG A 43 -4.80 4.22 16.74
C ARG A 43 -3.40 4.30 17.39
N GLY A 44 -2.32 4.16 16.62
CA GLY A 44 -0.94 4.28 17.10
C GLY A 44 -0.43 3.16 18.02
N ARG A 45 -1.10 2.00 18.06
CA ARG A 45 -0.73 0.86 18.93
C ARG A 45 -0.13 -0.33 18.21
N SER A 46 0.50 -0.11 17.05
CA SER A 46 1.22 -1.16 16.33
C SER A 46 2.23 -1.88 17.22
N SER A 47 2.36 -3.20 17.06
CA SER A 47 3.28 -4.01 17.86
C SER A 47 4.75 -3.62 17.66
N ILE A 48 5.10 -3.02 16.52
CA ILE A 48 6.47 -2.58 16.25
C ILE A 48 6.95 -1.52 17.24
N ARG A 49 6.03 -0.69 17.77
CA ARG A 49 6.31 0.34 18.79
C ARG A 49 6.75 -0.22 20.15
N ARG A 50 6.70 -1.54 20.35
CA ARG A 50 7.28 -2.22 21.53
C ARG A 50 8.76 -2.56 21.35
N CYS A 51 9.26 -2.51 20.12
CA CYS A 51 10.67 -2.68 19.84
C CYS A 51 11.44 -1.49 20.45
N GLY A 52 12.66 -1.72 20.93
CA GLY A 52 13.52 -0.65 21.43
C GLY A 52 14.28 0.08 20.32
N TYR A 53 14.67 -0.65 19.27
CA TYR A 53 15.44 -0.15 18.14
C TYR A 53 15.44 -1.20 17.02
N LEU A 54 15.26 -0.80 15.74
CA LEU A 54 15.09 -1.72 14.62
C LEU A 54 16.40 -1.87 13.83
N GLU A 55 17.19 -2.90 14.15
CA GLU A 55 18.50 -3.15 13.50
C GLU A 55 18.42 -3.95 12.20
N ASN A 56 17.38 -4.75 12.02
CA ASN A 56 17.27 -5.78 10.99
C ASN A 56 16.34 -5.41 9.82
N TYR A 57 16.11 -4.12 9.57
CA TYR A 57 15.34 -3.68 8.42
C TYR A 57 16.26 -3.24 7.28
N LEU A 58 16.25 -4.01 6.18
CA LEU A 58 17.11 -3.78 5.02
C LEU A 58 16.92 -2.34 4.49
N GLY A 59 18.02 -1.64 4.29
CA GLY A 59 18.03 -0.23 3.87
C GLY A 59 18.48 0.73 4.98
N PHE A 60 18.54 0.28 6.23
CA PHE A 60 19.07 1.03 7.38
C PHE A 60 20.33 0.36 7.93
N PRO A 61 21.55 0.69 7.42
CA PRO A 61 22.78 -0.04 7.73
C PRO A 61 23.17 -0.11 9.21
N GLY A 62 22.70 0.83 10.03
CA GLY A 62 22.89 0.84 11.49
C GLY A 62 21.58 0.69 12.26
N GLY A 63 20.51 0.26 11.59
CA GLY A 63 19.15 0.29 12.11
C GLY A 63 18.52 1.68 12.12
N ILE A 64 17.33 1.76 12.71
CA ILE A 64 16.55 2.99 12.84
C ILE A 64 15.75 3.00 14.15
N ASP A 65 15.58 4.19 14.72
CA ASP A 65 14.67 4.45 15.84
C ASP A 65 13.23 4.10 15.45
N ILE A 66 12.48 3.53 16.40
CA ILE A 66 11.16 2.97 16.11
C ILE A 66 10.13 4.04 15.81
N ASP A 67 10.15 5.16 16.52
CA ASP A 67 9.23 6.26 16.24
C ASP A 67 9.56 6.90 14.89
N ALA A 68 10.85 7.07 14.57
CA ALA A 68 11.28 7.55 13.26
C ALA A 68 10.83 6.60 12.11
N PHE A 69 11.00 5.29 12.27
CA PHE A 69 10.52 4.31 11.29
C PHE A 69 9.00 4.36 11.13
N TYR A 70 8.27 4.49 12.25
CA TYR A 70 6.81 4.60 12.26
C TYR A 70 6.31 5.83 11.50
N SER A 71 6.93 6.99 11.75
CA SER A 71 6.62 8.23 11.02
C SER A 71 6.94 8.08 9.54
N LEU A 72 8.11 7.53 9.19
CA LEU A 72 8.51 7.35 7.78
C LEU A 72 7.53 6.48 6.98
N MET A 73 7.03 5.39 7.56
CA MET A 73 6.05 4.55 6.85
C MET A 73 4.69 5.23 6.69
N HIS A 74 4.26 6.06 7.65
CA HIS A 74 3.04 6.89 7.51
C HIS A 74 3.23 8.00 6.48
N ASP A 75 4.38 8.68 6.51
CA ASP A 75 4.75 9.70 5.52
C ASP A 75 4.84 9.13 4.10
N HIS A 76 5.18 7.84 3.95
CA HIS A 76 5.19 7.16 2.66
C HIS A 76 3.76 6.91 2.14
N VAL A 77 2.82 6.57 3.02
CA VAL A 77 1.40 6.47 2.64
C VAL A 77 0.90 7.83 2.14
N ASP A 78 1.20 8.91 2.86
CA ASP A 78 0.84 10.28 2.43
C ASP A 78 1.51 10.66 1.09
N ALA A 79 2.82 10.38 0.95
CA ALA A 79 3.55 10.64 -0.29
C ALA A 79 3.00 9.86 -1.50
N ALA A 80 2.41 8.69 -1.25
CA ALA A 80 1.75 7.87 -2.25
C ALA A 80 0.35 8.38 -2.64
N GLY A 81 -0.21 9.34 -1.89
CA GLY A 81 -1.56 9.87 -2.07
C GLY A 81 -2.62 9.22 -1.16
N GLY A 82 -2.21 8.33 -0.24
CA GLY A 82 -3.09 7.76 0.77
C GLY A 82 -3.24 8.68 1.98
N THR A 83 -4.22 8.40 2.83
CA THR A 83 -4.48 9.16 4.05
C THR A 83 -4.30 8.27 5.28
N VAL A 84 -3.60 8.74 6.32
CA VAL A 84 -3.54 8.06 7.62
C VAL A 84 -4.38 8.82 8.63
N VAL A 85 -5.32 8.12 9.27
CA VAL A 85 -6.23 8.69 10.27
C VAL A 85 -6.00 8.00 11.60
N ALA A 86 -5.76 8.80 12.63
CA ALA A 86 -5.38 8.33 13.96
C ALA A 86 -6.58 7.81 14.77
N GLU A 87 -7.30 6.80 14.25
CA GLU A 87 -8.53 6.28 14.84
C GLU A 87 -8.53 4.76 15.01
N LEU A 88 -9.40 4.28 15.90
CA LEU A 88 -9.68 2.85 16.10
C LEU A 88 -10.91 2.46 15.29
N VAL A 89 -10.78 1.46 14.42
CA VAL A 89 -11.93 0.78 13.82
C VAL A 89 -12.58 -0.13 14.86
N GLU A 90 -13.88 0.05 15.07
CA GLU A 90 -14.68 -0.77 15.99
C GLU A 90 -15.42 -1.89 15.26
N SER A 91 -15.86 -1.66 14.02
CA SER A 91 -16.53 -2.68 13.23
C SER A 91 -16.32 -2.53 11.73
N VAL A 92 -16.36 -3.67 11.03
CA VAL A 92 -16.48 -3.79 9.59
C VAL A 92 -17.68 -4.68 9.32
N ALA A 93 -18.67 -4.15 8.63
CA ALA A 93 -19.85 -4.88 8.18
C ALA A 93 -19.85 -4.94 6.66
N ARG A 94 -20.53 -5.93 6.09
CA ARG A 94 -20.75 -6.04 4.65
C ARG A 94 -22.22 -5.80 4.34
N ASP A 95 -22.48 -4.96 3.36
CA ASP A 95 -23.82 -4.76 2.81
C ASP A 95 -24.13 -5.93 1.86
N GLU A 96 -25.14 -6.74 2.20
CA GLU A 96 -25.51 -7.92 1.40
C GLU A 96 -26.12 -7.55 0.03
N ASP A 97 -26.68 -6.34 -0.11
CA ASP A 97 -27.35 -5.90 -1.33
C ASP A 97 -26.37 -5.20 -2.29
N GLU A 98 -25.43 -4.41 -1.76
CA GLU A 98 -24.46 -3.62 -2.54
C GLU A 98 -23.10 -4.32 -2.70
N GLY A 99 -22.75 -5.26 -1.82
CA GLY A 99 -21.47 -5.99 -1.82
C GLY A 99 -20.31 -5.25 -1.15
N ASP A 100 -20.46 -3.95 -0.92
CA ASP A 100 -19.49 -3.07 -0.27
C ASP A 100 -19.42 -3.27 1.25
N PHE A 101 -18.31 -2.84 1.83
CA PHE A 101 -18.08 -2.79 3.27
C PHE A 101 -18.44 -1.43 3.86
N THR A 102 -18.93 -1.45 5.09
CA THR A 102 -19.07 -0.28 5.95
C THR A 102 -18.11 -0.41 7.12
N VAL A 103 -17.25 0.57 7.31
CA VAL A 103 -16.24 0.61 8.38
C VAL A 103 -16.62 1.72 9.36
N GLU A 104 -16.81 1.36 10.63
CA GLU A 104 -17.15 2.31 11.70
C GLU A 104 -15.98 2.45 12.68
N THR A 105 -15.59 3.69 12.94
CA THR A 105 -14.54 4.03 13.91
C THR A 105 -15.13 4.42 15.27
N GLN A 106 -14.28 4.42 16.29
CA GLN A 106 -14.65 4.70 17.68
C GLN A 106 -15.28 6.08 17.90
N ASP A 107 -14.94 7.07 17.07
CA ASP A 107 -15.54 8.40 17.12
C ASP A 107 -16.92 8.48 16.43
N GLY A 108 -17.39 7.38 15.85
CA GLY A 108 -18.64 7.28 15.10
C GLY A 108 -18.54 7.69 13.63
N THR A 109 -17.33 7.90 13.10
CA THR A 109 -17.15 8.06 11.64
C THR A 109 -17.48 6.75 10.94
N VAL A 110 -18.25 6.84 9.86
CA VAL A 110 -18.66 5.70 9.04
C VAL A 110 -18.17 5.92 7.60
N VAL A 111 -17.50 4.91 7.05
CA VAL A 111 -16.91 4.94 5.72
C VAL A 111 -17.41 3.74 4.90
N ARG A 112 -17.82 3.95 3.65
CA ARG A 112 -18.10 2.86 2.69
C ARG A 112 -16.88 2.58 1.82
N THR A 113 -16.68 1.31 1.48
CA THR A 113 -15.58 0.90 0.59
C THR A 113 -15.84 -0.46 -0.04
N PRO A 114 -15.46 -0.69 -1.31
CA PRO A 114 -15.53 -2.03 -1.88
C PRO A 114 -14.45 -2.96 -1.34
N ARG A 115 -13.37 -2.44 -0.70
CA ARG A 115 -12.19 -3.24 -0.34
C ARG A 115 -11.64 -2.89 1.04
N VAL A 116 -11.42 -3.92 1.86
CA VAL A 116 -10.85 -3.80 3.21
C VAL A 116 -9.57 -4.64 3.31
N VAL A 117 -8.50 -4.05 3.87
CA VAL A 117 -7.29 -4.78 4.27
C VAL A 117 -7.21 -4.83 5.80
N ALA A 118 -7.44 -5.99 6.38
CA ALA A 118 -7.19 -6.27 7.79
C ALA A 118 -5.68 -6.45 8.04
N ALA A 119 -5.05 -5.47 8.68
CA ALA A 119 -3.61 -5.41 8.91
C ALA A 119 -3.23 -5.13 10.37
N THR A 120 -4.14 -5.45 11.30
CA THR A 120 -3.82 -5.50 12.73
C THR A 120 -2.93 -6.72 13.03
N LYS A 121 -2.52 -6.89 14.29
CA LYS A 121 -1.74 -8.06 14.71
C LYS A 121 -2.52 -9.03 15.59
N TYR A 122 -3.24 -8.50 16.57
CA TYR A 122 -3.92 -9.31 17.59
C TYR A 122 -5.41 -9.04 17.65
N ASP A 123 -5.82 -7.84 17.26
CA ASP A 123 -7.21 -7.41 17.39
C ASP A 123 -7.97 -7.82 16.13
N VAL A 124 -8.95 -8.70 16.29
CA VAL A 124 -9.82 -9.18 15.21
C VAL A 124 -11.29 -8.89 15.47
N GLY A 125 -11.61 -8.23 16.59
CA GLY A 125 -12.99 -8.03 17.02
C GLY A 125 -13.83 -7.25 16.02
N TYR A 126 -13.20 -6.33 15.27
CA TYR A 126 -13.87 -5.54 14.24
C TYR A 126 -14.31 -6.36 13.01
N LEU A 127 -13.80 -7.59 12.83
CA LEU A 127 -14.21 -8.48 11.74
C LEU A 127 -15.38 -9.39 12.13
N ALA A 128 -15.80 -9.36 13.39
CA ALA A 128 -16.85 -10.23 13.89
C ALA A 128 -18.17 -10.00 13.14
N GLY A 129 -18.76 -11.09 12.64
CA GLY A 129 -20.03 -11.05 11.91
C GLY A 129 -19.90 -10.99 10.38
N LEU A 130 -18.69 -10.89 9.83
CA LEU A 130 -18.46 -11.00 8.38
C LEU A 130 -18.56 -12.45 7.89
N ASP A 131 -17.91 -13.37 8.60
CA ASP A 131 -17.93 -14.81 8.33
C ASP A 131 -17.58 -15.55 9.63
N GLU A 132 -18.35 -16.57 9.99
CA GLU A 132 -18.12 -17.37 11.19
C GLU A 132 -16.90 -18.31 11.04
N GLU A 133 -16.53 -18.69 9.81
CA GLU A 133 -15.37 -19.55 9.54
C GLU A 133 -14.03 -18.78 9.65
N MET A 134 -14.08 -17.45 9.67
CA MET A 134 -12.89 -16.59 9.73
C MET A 134 -12.22 -16.59 11.11
N LEU A 135 -13.02 -16.74 12.16
CA LEU A 135 -12.60 -16.47 13.53
C LEU A 135 -12.75 -17.72 14.39
N GLU A 136 -11.68 -18.09 15.09
CA GLU A 136 -11.67 -19.25 15.98
C GLU A 136 -11.32 -18.87 17.42
N PRO A 137 -11.72 -19.66 18.43
CA PRO A 137 -11.34 -19.41 19.82
C PRO A 137 -9.84 -19.61 20.05
N ASP A 138 -9.17 -18.62 20.64
CA ASP A 138 -7.72 -18.64 20.92
C ASP A 138 -7.28 -19.58 22.07
N GLY A 139 -8.23 -20.35 22.62
CA GLY A 139 -8.02 -21.21 23.78
C GLY A 139 -7.76 -20.48 25.10
N HIS A 140 -7.78 -19.15 25.13
CA HIS A 140 -7.55 -18.27 26.29
C HIS A 140 -8.76 -17.38 26.61
N GLY A 141 -9.89 -17.65 25.95
CA GLY A 141 -11.16 -16.96 26.15
C GLY A 141 -11.32 -15.73 25.26
N GLY A 142 -10.42 -15.52 24.31
CA GLY A 142 -10.53 -14.57 23.21
C GLY A 142 -10.81 -15.27 21.89
N THR A 143 -10.53 -14.53 20.81
CA THR A 143 -10.76 -14.94 19.43
C THR A 143 -9.56 -14.53 18.60
N GLU A 144 -9.17 -15.38 17.66
CA GLU A 144 -8.11 -15.13 16.70
C GLU A 144 -8.60 -15.43 15.27
N LEU A 145 -7.84 -14.96 14.27
CA LEU A 145 -8.11 -15.30 12.88
C LEU A 145 -7.64 -16.73 12.61
N ASP A 146 -8.45 -17.55 11.94
CA ASP A 146 -7.98 -18.82 11.38
C ASP A 146 -6.89 -18.52 10.33
N PRO A 147 -5.64 -18.97 10.54
CA PRO A 147 -4.53 -18.69 9.63
C PRO A 147 -4.68 -19.33 8.24
N SER A 148 -5.63 -20.25 8.06
CA SER A 148 -5.96 -20.87 6.77
C SER A 148 -7.04 -20.13 5.99
N TYR A 149 -7.69 -19.14 6.61
CA TYR A 149 -8.76 -18.36 5.99
C TYR A 149 -8.25 -17.50 4.81
N PRO A 150 -7.19 -16.68 4.96
CA PRO A 150 -6.57 -16.03 3.81
C PRO A 150 -5.63 -16.97 3.05
N ASP A 151 -5.54 -16.81 1.73
CA ASP A 151 -4.50 -17.44 0.92
C ASP A 151 -3.11 -16.82 1.17
N ALA A 152 -2.07 -17.38 0.54
CA ALA A 152 -0.69 -16.90 0.71
C ALA A 152 -0.43 -15.48 0.15
N GLU A 153 -1.40 -14.89 -0.56
CA GLU A 153 -1.38 -13.52 -1.05
C GLU A 153 -2.30 -12.60 -0.25
N GLY A 154 -2.91 -13.12 0.81
CA GLY A 154 -3.79 -12.40 1.73
C GLY A 154 -5.24 -12.29 1.27
N ALA A 155 -5.64 -12.88 0.14
CA ALA A 155 -7.04 -12.83 -0.30
C ALA A 155 -7.89 -13.82 0.50
N THR A 156 -9.13 -13.44 0.82
CA THR A 156 -10.06 -14.27 1.57
C THR A 156 -11.21 -14.79 0.69
N PRO A 157 -12.02 -15.78 1.16
CA PRO A 157 -13.25 -16.17 0.48
C PRO A 157 -14.27 -15.03 0.34
N LEU A 158 -14.21 -14.01 1.19
CA LEU A 158 -15.01 -12.80 1.06
C LEU A 158 -14.33 -11.84 0.06
N GLU A 159 -14.92 -11.73 -1.12
CA GLU A 159 -14.49 -10.78 -2.15
C GLU A 159 -14.34 -9.36 -1.59
N GLY A 160 -13.22 -8.71 -1.90
CA GLY A 160 -12.86 -7.39 -1.40
C GLY A 160 -12.24 -7.37 0.00
N LEU A 161 -12.28 -8.46 0.78
CA LEU A 161 -11.59 -8.56 2.06
C LEU A 161 -10.24 -9.25 1.92
N TYR A 162 -9.21 -8.60 2.45
CA TYR A 162 -7.84 -9.07 2.47
C TYR A 162 -7.25 -9.05 3.89
N VAL A 163 -6.30 -9.93 4.17
CA VAL A 163 -5.55 -10.00 5.44
C VAL A 163 -4.06 -9.85 5.17
N ALA A 164 -3.40 -8.94 5.89
CA ALA A 164 -2.00 -8.63 5.69
C ALA A 164 -1.14 -8.72 6.97
N GLY A 165 0.09 -9.20 6.81
CA GLY A 165 1.07 -9.22 7.89
C GLY A 165 0.82 -10.37 8.85
N PRO A 166 1.34 -10.31 10.09
CA PRO A 166 1.30 -11.45 11.01
C PRO A 166 -0.08 -12.02 11.29
N LEU A 167 -1.14 -11.23 11.08
CA LEU A 167 -2.52 -11.68 11.16
C LEU A 167 -2.83 -12.80 10.16
N SER A 168 -2.21 -12.83 8.98
CA SER A 168 -2.32 -13.93 8.00
C SER A 168 -1.37 -15.10 8.29
N GLY A 169 -0.72 -15.13 9.46
CA GLY A 169 0.21 -16.19 9.87
C GLY A 169 1.64 -16.06 9.33
N VAL A 170 2.00 -14.95 8.68
CA VAL A 170 3.41 -14.70 8.30
C VAL A 170 4.26 -14.29 9.51
N ASP A 171 5.59 -14.41 9.36
CA ASP A 171 6.54 -14.08 10.41
C ASP A 171 6.45 -12.61 10.88
N ASP A 172 6.66 -12.43 12.18
CA ASP A 172 6.56 -11.16 12.90
C ASP A 172 7.64 -10.12 12.56
N GLN A 173 8.67 -10.48 11.80
CA GLN A 173 9.71 -9.55 11.36
C GLN A 173 9.11 -8.39 10.56
N ALA A 174 9.45 -7.14 10.93
CA ALA A 174 8.90 -5.94 10.30
C ALA A 174 9.07 -5.92 8.76
N ILE A 175 10.21 -6.40 8.25
CA ILE A 175 10.47 -6.47 6.80
C ILE A 175 9.62 -7.55 6.11
N VAL A 176 9.33 -8.66 6.80
CA VAL A 176 8.46 -9.73 6.28
C VAL A 176 7.02 -9.25 6.26
N ALA A 177 6.55 -8.63 7.36
CA ALA A 177 5.23 -8.03 7.43
C ALA A 177 5.02 -6.96 6.33
N ALA A 178 6.00 -6.07 6.12
CA ALA A 178 5.95 -5.09 5.04
C ALA A 178 5.96 -5.75 3.64
N GLY A 179 6.77 -6.78 3.44
CA GLY A 179 6.80 -7.53 2.19
C GLY A 179 5.48 -8.26 1.88
N HIS A 180 4.86 -8.86 2.90
CA HIS A 180 3.54 -9.44 2.77
C HIS A 180 2.49 -8.36 2.48
N GLY A 181 2.52 -7.23 3.18
CA GLY A 181 1.64 -6.08 2.89
C GLY A 181 1.72 -5.61 1.44
N ALA A 182 2.93 -5.53 0.88
CA ALA A 182 3.13 -5.20 -0.54
C ALA A 182 2.51 -6.25 -1.47
N ARG A 183 2.64 -7.54 -1.12
CA ARG A 183 2.01 -8.64 -1.88
C ARG A 183 0.49 -8.53 -1.85
N VAL A 184 -0.10 -8.25 -0.68
CA VAL A 184 -1.55 -8.02 -0.54
C VAL A 184 -2.00 -6.81 -1.36
N GLY A 185 -1.29 -5.68 -1.28
CA GLY A 185 -1.61 -4.49 -2.08
C GLY A 185 -1.56 -4.76 -3.59
N GLY A 186 -0.58 -5.55 -4.05
CA GLY A 186 -0.51 -5.99 -5.45
C GLY A 186 -1.65 -6.93 -5.85
N ARG A 187 -2.05 -7.87 -4.98
CA ARG A 187 -3.19 -8.76 -5.18
C ARG A 187 -4.50 -7.98 -5.26
N LEU A 188 -4.71 -7.04 -4.33
CA LEU A 188 -5.87 -6.14 -4.31
C LEU A 188 -6.01 -5.37 -5.63
N VAL A 189 -4.92 -4.77 -6.12
CA VAL A 189 -4.93 -4.05 -7.41
C VAL A 189 -5.24 -5.00 -8.57
N ALA A 190 -4.69 -6.22 -8.56
CA ALA A 190 -4.96 -7.19 -9.61
C ALA A 190 -6.43 -7.64 -9.62
N ASP A 191 -7.03 -7.87 -8.45
CA ASP A 191 -8.45 -8.21 -8.34
C ASP A 191 -9.34 -7.06 -8.82
N ALA A 192 -9.06 -5.83 -8.38
CA ALA A 192 -9.79 -4.65 -8.85
C ALA A 192 -9.71 -4.45 -10.38
N ARG A 193 -8.58 -4.82 -11.00
CA ARG A 193 -8.44 -4.83 -12.46
C ARG A 193 -9.28 -5.91 -13.12
N ARG A 194 -9.38 -7.10 -12.51
CA ARG A 194 -10.26 -8.16 -13.01
C ARG A 194 -11.72 -7.72 -12.97
N ASP A 195 -12.12 -7.00 -11.92
CA ASP A 195 -13.45 -6.41 -11.80
C ASP A 195 -13.72 -5.39 -12.93
N ASP A 196 -12.68 -4.65 -13.36
CA ASP A 196 -12.73 -3.75 -14.54
C ASP A 196 -12.54 -4.48 -15.89
N GLY A 197 -12.54 -5.82 -15.86
CA GLY A 197 -12.51 -6.71 -17.01
C GLY A 197 -11.12 -6.98 -17.60
N TYR A 198 -10.05 -6.73 -16.87
CA TYR A 198 -8.71 -7.19 -17.25
C TYR A 198 -8.61 -8.70 -17.02
N TRP A 199 -7.98 -9.42 -17.94
CA TRP A 199 -7.66 -10.84 -17.74
C TRP A 199 -6.28 -11.03 -17.07
N ASP A 200 -6.00 -12.24 -16.59
CA ASP A 200 -4.86 -12.53 -15.72
C ASP A 200 -3.50 -12.05 -16.24
N ALA A 201 -3.26 -12.16 -17.55
CA ALA A 201 -1.98 -11.78 -18.16
C ALA A 201 -1.67 -10.28 -18.02
N VAL A 202 -2.69 -9.44 -17.82
CA VAL A 202 -2.59 -7.97 -17.78
C VAL A 202 -3.15 -7.36 -16.48
N ALA A 203 -3.84 -8.15 -15.65
CA ALA A 203 -4.31 -7.74 -14.34
C ALA A 203 -3.15 -7.48 -13.36
N THR A 204 -2.05 -8.24 -13.45
CA THR A 204 -0.91 -8.06 -12.52
C THR A 204 -0.20 -6.72 -12.75
N TYR A 205 -0.21 -5.85 -11.73
CA TYR A 205 0.43 -4.54 -11.77
C TYR A 205 1.87 -4.57 -11.26
N TYR A 206 2.79 -3.98 -12.04
CA TYR A 206 4.20 -3.84 -11.67
C TYR A 206 4.60 -2.37 -11.62
N ASP A 207 4.79 -1.85 -10.42
CA ASP A 207 5.16 -0.46 -10.17
C ASP A 207 6.69 -0.27 -10.16
N TRP A 208 7.26 -0.09 -11.35
CA TRP A 208 8.71 0.07 -11.52
C TRP A 208 9.04 1.23 -12.45
N VAL A 209 9.82 2.19 -11.95
CA VAL A 209 10.32 3.33 -12.74
C VAL A 209 11.63 2.95 -13.41
N ARG A 210 11.74 3.27 -14.70
CA ARG A 210 12.91 3.05 -15.55
C ARG A 210 13.45 4.40 -16.02
N ARG A 211 14.73 4.43 -16.37
CA ARG A 211 15.34 5.61 -17.02
C ARG A 211 14.91 5.65 -18.47
N ASP A 212 14.43 6.77 -18.97
CA ASP A 212 14.12 6.94 -20.41
C ASP A 212 15.33 6.63 -21.31
N ALA A 213 16.54 6.93 -20.85
CA ALA A 213 17.78 6.58 -21.57
C ALA A 213 18.00 5.06 -21.77
N SER A 214 17.27 4.20 -21.04
CA SER A 214 17.32 2.75 -21.25
C SER A 214 16.37 2.25 -22.35
N LEU A 215 15.47 3.11 -22.83
CA LEU A 215 14.54 2.80 -23.90
C LEU A 215 15.26 2.92 -25.25
N THR A 216 15.29 1.84 -26.02
CA THR A 216 15.82 1.90 -27.39
C THR A 216 14.84 2.69 -28.27
N ASP A 217 15.34 3.27 -29.38
CA ASP A 217 14.52 4.11 -30.27
C ASP A 217 13.27 3.38 -30.80
N GLU A 218 13.35 2.06 -30.95
CA GLU A 218 12.23 1.19 -31.29
C GLU A 218 11.06 1.35 -30.31
N TRP A 219 11.31 1.20 -29.00
CA TRP A 219 10.26 1.18 -27.97
C TRP A 219 9.73 2.56 -27.57
N ARG A 220 10.19 3.64 -28.23
CA ARG A 220 9.69 5.01 -28.00
C ARG A 220 8.30 5.24 -28.59
N GLY A 221 7.93 4.49 -29.64
CA GLY A 221 6.61 4.54 -30.25
C GLY A 221 5.63 3.57 -29.58
N ARG A 222 4.33 3.76 -29.80
CA ARG A 222 3.28 2.84 -29.31
C ARG A 222 3.24 1.51 -30.06
N ASP A 223 3.58 1.53 -31.34
CA ASP A 223 3.36 0.37 -32.22
C ASP A 223 4.12 -0.89 -31.75
N PRO A 224 5.39 -0.84 -31.31
CA PRO A 224 6.05 -2.02 -30.77
C PRO A 224 5.41 -2.57 -29.49
N TRP A 225 4.80 -1.70 -28.67
CA TRP A 225 4.04 -2.15 -27.51
C TRP A 225 2.72 -2.82 -27.90
N ARG A 226 2.06 -2.35 -28.97
CA ARG A 226 0.89 -3.01 -29.56
C ARG A 226 1.25 -4.38 -30.08
N ASP A 227 2.30 -4.48 -30.89
CA ASP A 227 2.78 -5.74 -31.44
C ASP A 227 3.15 -6.74 -30.33
N HIS A 228 3.82 -6.26 -29.28
CA HIS A 228 4.14 -7.08 -28.10
C HIS A 228 2.87 -7.57 -27.39
N PHE A 229 1.90 -6.67 -27.16
CA PHE A 229 0.64 -7.01 -26.50
C PHE A 229 -0.12 -8.06 -27.30
N ASP A 230 -0.32 -7.82 -28.60
CA ASP A 230 -1.07 -8.71 -29.48
C ASP A 230 -0.42 -10.10 -29.58
N ALA A 231 0.92 -10.17 -29.51
CA ALA A 231 1.65 -11.43 -29.59
C ALA A 231 1.71 -12.24 -28.28
N HIS A 232 1.60 -11.60 -27.10
CA HIS A 232 1.90 -12.27 -25.82
C HIS A 232 0.83 -12.11 -24.74
N LEU A 233 -0.04 -11.11 -24.87
CA LEU A 233 -0.94 -10.68 -23.80
C LEU A 233 -2.40 -10.67 -24.25
N SER A 234 -2.71 -10.66 -25.54
CA SER A 234 -4.10 -10.75 -26.01
C SER A 234 -4.80 -12.01 -25.48
N PRO A 235 -6.10 -11.93 -25.17
CA PRO A 235 -6.86 -13.07 -24.71
C PRO A 235 -7.09 -14.05 -25.86
N ASP A 236 -7.21 -15.34 -25.54
CA ASP A 236 -7.49 -16.37 -26.53
C ASP A 236 -8.98 -16.35 -26.94
N GLY A 237 -9.25 -16.50 -28.24
CA GLY A 237 -10.61 -16.65 -28.77
C GLY A 237 -11.45 -15.36 -28.71
N ASP A 238 -12.77 -15.53 -28.68
CA ASP A 238 -13.76 -14.43 -28.73
C ASP A 238 -14.36 -14.11 -27.34
N GLU A 239 -13.62 -14.37 -26.25
CA GLU A 239 -14.10 -14.14 -24.88
C GLU A 239 -14.40 -12.64 -24.62
N TYR A 240 -13.57 -11.76 -25.18
CA TYR A 240 -13.71 -10.31 -25.07
C TYR A 240 -14.00 -9.71 -26.44
N ASP A 241 -14.90 -8.73 -26.49
CA ASP A 241 -15.14 -8.01 -27.73
C ASP A 241 -13.92 -7.16 -28.14
N PRO A 242 -13.76 -6.84 -29.44
CA PRO A 242 -12.59 -6.10 -29.91
C PRO A 242 -12.41 -4.71 -29.28
N ALA A 243 -13.48 -4.02 -28.89
CA ALA A 243 -13.37 -2.70 -28.27
C ALA A 243 -12.90 -2.80 -26.81
N HIS A 244 -13.28 -3.85 -26.11
CA HIS A 244 -12.76 -4.16 -24.78
C HIS A 244 -11.26 -4.50 -24.81
N VAL A 245 -10.83 -5.35 -25.75
CA VAL A 245 -9.40 -5.66 -25.93
C VAL A 245 -8.59 -4.41 -26.27
N GLU A 246 -9.10 -3.54 -27.14
CA GLU A 246 -8.49 -2.24 -27.45
C GLU A 246 -8.31 -1.38 -26.20
N ARG A 247 -9.36 -1.26 -25.36
CA ARG A 247 -9.32 -0.47 -24.13
C ARG A 247 -8.18 -0.94 -23.22
N VAL A 248 -8.12 -2.25 -22.95
CA VAL A 248 -7.11 -2.84 -22.06
C VAL A 248 -5.71 -2.72 -22.65
N ARG A 249 -5.56 -2.88 -23.98
CA ARG A 249 -4.27 -2.71 -24.66
C ARG A 249 -3.75 -1.28 -24.54
N GLU A 250 -4.57 -0.29 -24.85
CA GLU A 250 -4.13 1.11 -24.82
C GLU A 250 -3.80 1.55 -23.38
N ALA A 251 -4.58 1.10 -22.38
CA ALA A 251 -4.26 1.31 -20.96
C ALA A 251 -2.91 0.67 -20.57
N TYR A 252 -2.68 -0.59 -20.97
CA TYR A 252 -1.39 -1.27 -20.74
C TYR A 252 -0.22 -0.50 -21.37
N ILE A 253 -0.39 0.02 -22.59
CA ILE A 253 0.66 0.78 -23.30
C ILE A 253 0.94 2.09 -22.56
N ASP A 254 -0.11 2.83 -22.17
CA ASP A 254 0.04 4.08 -21.41
C ASP A 254 0.83 3.86 -20.13
N GLU A 255 0.49 2.80 -19.38
CA GLU A 255 1.21 2.41 -18.16
C GLU A 255 2.67 2.02 -18.44
N ARG A 256 2.94 1.28 -19.51
CA ARG A 256 4.31 0.90 -19.88
C ARG A 256 5.16 2.11 -20.22
N MET A 257 4.60 3.06 -20.96
CA MET A 257 5.29 4.29 -21.34
C MET A 257 5.50 5.20 -20.13
N ALA A 258 4.51 5.32 -19.24
CA ALA A 258 4.60 6.14 -18.02
C ALA A 258 5.70 5.68 -17.04
N LYS A 259 6.20 4.45 -17.17
CA LYS A 259 7.31 3.93 -16.34
C LYS A 259 8.66 4.57 -16.69
N TYR A 260 8.81 5.19 -17.86
CA TYR A 260 10.08 5.79 -18.27
C TYR A 260 10.16 7.25 -17.84
N ALA A 261 11.02 7.52 -16.86
CA ALA A 261 11.28 8.85 -16.35
C ALA A 261 12.51 9.47 -17.01
N THR A 262 12.39 10.75 -17.39
CA THR A 262 13.51 11.55 -17.89
C THR A 262 14.52 11.81 -16.77
N GLU A 263 15.74 12.23 -17.12
CA GLU A 263 16.75 12.61 -16.12
C GLU A 263 16.28 13.76 -15.22
N SER A 264 15.59 14.75 -15.77
CA SER A 264 15.01 15.85 -15.01
C SER A 264 13.93 15.39 -14.05
N GLU A 265 13.11 14.42 -14.45
CA GLU A 265 12.06 13.86 -13.61
C GLU A 265 12.66 13.05 -12.45
N ILE A 266 13.68 12.24 -12.74
CA ILE A 266 14.41 11.50 -11.72
C ILE A 266 15.06 12.47 -10.74
N ALA A 267 15.74 13.52 -11.22
CA ALA A 267 16.36 14.52 -10.36
C ALA A 267 15.34 15.20 -9.42
N ARG A 268 14.19 15.60 -9.96
CA ARG A 268 13.09 16.18 -9.17
C ARG A 268 12.56 15.21 -8.11
N ARG A 269 12.36 13.94 -8.45
CA ARG A 269 11.94 12.91 -7.49
C ARG A 269 13.00 12.62 -6.44
N THR A 270 14.27 12.66 -6.81
CA THR A 270 15.40 12.50 -5.89
C THR A 270 15.46 13.62 -4.86
N GLU A 271 15.32 14.87 -5.30
CA GLU A 271 15.26 16.04 -4.41
C GLU A 271 14.05 15.93 -3.46
N ALA A 272 12.84 15.76 -4.01
CA ALA A 272 11.63 15.66 -3.19
C ALA A 272 11.66 14.48 -2.19
N GLY A 273 12.20 13.33 -2.61
CA GLY A 273 12.36 12.17 -1.73
C GLY A 273 13.39 12.40 -0.62
N THR A 274 14.46 13.12 -0.93
CA THR A 274 15.49 13.48 0.07
C THR A 274 14.93 14.48 1.07
N ASP A 275 14.25 15.53 0.61
CA ASP A 275 13.64 16.55 1.48
C ASP A 275 12.64 15.94 2.44
N ARG A 276 11.83 14.99 1.95
CA ARG A 276 10.86 14.27 2.79
C ARG A 276 11.55 13.42 3.85
N LEU A 277 12.57 12.65 3.48
CA LEU A 277 13.36 11.87 4.44
C LEU A 277 13.98 12.77 5.51
N VAL A 278 14.52 13.93 5.13
CA VAL A 278 15.07 14.93 6.05
C VAL A 278 14.00 15.47 7.00
N ALA A 279 12.81 15.79 6.48
CA ALA A 279 11.69 16.27 7.28
C ALA A 279 11.25 15.23 8.32
N SER A 280 11.13 13.96 7.92
CA SER A 280 10.72 12.86 8.80
C SER A 280 11.77 12.51 9.86
N LEU A 281 13.06 12.52 9.52
CA LEU A 281 14.14 12.21 10.47
C LEU A 281 14.41 13.35 11.45
N GLY A 282 14.09 14.58 11.05
CA GLY A 282 14.35 15.83 11.78
C GLY A 282 15.66 16.48 11.35
N ALA A 283 15.58 17.72 10.86
CA ALA A 283 16.72 18.47 10.36
C ALA A 283 17.84 18.67 11.41
N ASP A 284 17.47 18.85 12.68
CA ASP A 284 18.43 19.03 13.77
C ASP A 284 19.36 17.82 13.93
N ARG A 285 18.83 16.59 13.83
CA ARG A 285 19.63 15.36 13.93
C ARG A 285 20.65 15.23 12.79
N LEU A 286 20.30 15.74 11.61
CA LEU A 286 21.19 15.75 10.46
C LEU A 286 22.27 16.82 10.61
N LEU A 287 21.90 18.00 11.10
CA LEU A 287 22.87 19.06 11.41
C LEU A 287 23.85 18.61 12.49
N ASP A 288 23.38 17.97 13.55
CA ASP A 288 24.23 17.41 14.62
C ASP A 288 25.19 16.31 14.10
N ALA A 289 24.83 15.62 13.01
CA ALA A 289 25.64 14.57 12.40
C ALA A 289 26.68 15.08 11.39
N ILE A 290 26.56 16.33 10.93
CA ILE A 290 27.48 16.94 9.96
C ILE A 290 28.44 17.85 10.72
N ASP A 291 29.74 17.63 10.53
CA ASP A 291 30.76 18.49 11.13
C ASP A 291 30.68 19.94 10.62
N ASP A 292 30.80 20.90 11.53
CA ASP A 292 30.75 22.33 11.26
C ASP A 292 31.68 22.77 10.12
N ASP A 293 32.89 22.21 10.01
CA ASP A 293 33.85 22.58 8.96
C ASP A 293 33.35 22.16 7.59
N ARG A 294 32.60 21.05 7.51
CA ARG A 294 31.95 20.62 6.28
C ARG A 294 30.79 21.52 5.89
N ILE A 295 30.04 22.02 6.87
CA ILE A 295 28.98 23.02 6.64
C ILE A 295 29.60 24.33 6.12
N ARG A 296 30.66 24.81 6.76
CA ARG A 296 31.37 26.03 6.33
C ARG A 296 31.92 25.90 4.92
N ALA A 297 32.60 24.79 4.61
CA ALA A 297 33.13 24.54 3.27
C ALA A 297 32.05 24.54 2.19
N TYR A 298 30.86 24.00 2.48
CA TYR A 298 29.72 24.02 1.55
C TYR A 298 29.16 25.44 1.30
N LEU A 299 29.24 26.34 2.28
CA LEU A 299 28.75 27.72 2.15
C LEU A 299 29.74 28.66 1.45
N ASP A 300 31.02 28.29 1.41
CA ASP A 300 32.10 29.07 0.79
C ASP A 300 32.30 28.75 -0.72
N ASP A 301 31.69 27.67 -1.23
CA ASP A 301 31.65 27.24 -2.63
C ASP A 301 30.42 27.79 -3.40
#